data_AF-A0A1F8ZXT4-F1
#
_entry.id   AF-A0A1F8ZXT4-F1
#
_cell.length_a   1.000
_cell.length_b   1.000
_cell.length_c   1.000
_cell.angle_alpha   90.00
_cell.angle_beta   90.00
_cell.angle_gamma   90.00
#
_symmetry.space_group_name_H-M   'P 1'
#
loop_
_entity.id
_entity.type
_entity.pdbx_description
1 polymer ?
#
loop_
_entity_poly.entity_id
_entity_poly.type
_entity_poly.pdbx_seq_one_letter_code
_entity_poly.pdbx_strand_id
1 'polypeptide(L)' 'MAGRNKQTALKIISRMPDDASLEDIMYELYFRQRVDRGLRELQEGKTLSHQEVKRSLAKWLQSAGR' A
#
# COMPACT_ATOMS: atom_id res chain seq x y z
N MET A 1 -4.78 -19.34 8.62
CA MET A 1 -3.48 -18.63 8.69
C MET A 1 -3.56 -17.28 9.45
N ALA A 2 -4.41 -17.16 10.49
CA ALA A 2 -4.58 -15.88 11.22
C ALA A 2 -3.41 -15.54 12.15
N GLY A 3 -2.66 -16.55 12.64
CA GLY A 3 -1.51 -16.33 13.53
C GLY A 3 -0.32 -15.60 12.90
N ARG A 4 -0.16 -15.65 11.57
CA ARG A 4 0.97 -14.99 10.87
C ARG A 4 0.80 -13.47 10.78
N ASN A 5 -0.41 -12.98 10.53
CA ASN A 5 -0.65 -11.54 10.37
C ASN A 5 -0.42 -10.77 11.66
N LYS A 6 -0.89 -11.31 12.79
CA LYS A 6 -0.63 -10.73 14.13
C LYS A 6 0.87 -10.68 14.42
N GLN A 7 1.61 -11.76 14.13
CA GLN A 7 3.06 -11.79 14.37
C GLN A 7 3.81 -10.79 13.47
N THR A 8 3.39 -10.63 12.22
CA THR A 8 3.96 -9.63 11.31
C THR A 8 3.70 -8.21 11.82
N ALA A 9 2.48 -7.91 12.26
CA ALA A 9 2.15 -6.61 12.86
C ALA A 9 3.03 -6.32 14.08
N LEU A 10 3.19 -7.29 14.99
CA LEU A 10 4.07 -7.15 16.15
C LEU A 10 5.53 -6.91 15.77
N LYS A 11 6.05 -7.57 14.73
CA LYS A 11 7.43 -7.35 14.24
C LYS A 11 7.63 -5.97 13.62
N ILE A 12 6.60 -5.39 13.02
CA ILE A 12 6.63 -4.04 12.47
C ILE A 12 6.65 -3.04 13.62
N ILE A 13 5.69 -3.18 14.54
CA ILE A 13 5.55 -2.30 15.71
C ILE A 13 6.81 -2.34 16.58
N SER A 14 7.43 -3.52 16.78
CA SER A 14 8.64 -3.65 17.60
C SER A 14 9.89 -2.97 17.04
N ARG A 15 9.83 -2.42 15.82
CA ARG A 15 10.93 -1.68 15.17
C ARG A 15 10.66 -0.18 15.11
N MET A 16 9.49 0.25 15.53
CA MET A 16 9.12 1.66 15.56
C MET A 16 9.74 2.34 16.80
N PRO A 17 9.92 3.67 16.77
CA PRO A 17 10.26 4.44 17.95
C PRO A 17 9.25 4.26 19.10
N ASP A 18 9.71 4.34 20.34
CA ASP A 18 8.85 4.20 21.53
C ASP A 18 7.83 5.35 21.66
N ASP A 19 8.10 6.51 21.04
CA ASP A 19 7.23 7.68 20.99
C ASP A 19 6.28 7.69 19.77
N ALA A 20 6.27 6.62 18.97
CA ALA A 20 5.35 6.49 17.84
C ALA A 20 3.89 6.58 18.29
N SER A 21 3.12 7.43 17.61
CA SER A 21 1.71 7.57 17.89
C SER A 21 0.91 6.38 17.35
N LEU A 22 -0.34 6.25 17.79
CA LEU A 22 -1.24 5.24 17.22
C LEU A 22 -1.48 5.47 15.72
N GLU A 23 -1.47 6.73 15.27
CA GLU A 23 -1.61 7.08 13.85
C GLU A 23 -0.41 6.57 13.04
N ASP A 24 0.81 6.73 13.54
CA ASP A 24 2.02 6.20 12.91
C ASP A 24 1.98 4.67 12.79
N ILE A 25 1.54 4.00 13.86
CA ILE A 25 1.39 2.54 13.86
C ILE A 25 0.39 2.10 12.79
N MET A 26 -0.78 2.77 12.72
CA MET A 26 -1.79 2.48 11.72
C MET A 26 -1.27 2.72 10.30
N TYR A 27 -0.57 3.84 10.08
CA TYR A 27 0.03 4.18 8.80
C TYR A 27 1.02 3.11 8.35
N GLU A 28 1.96 2.72 9.21
CA GLU A 28 3.01 1.76 8.86
C GLU A 28 2.42 0.38 8.52
N LEU A 29 1.43 -0.07 9.28
CA LEU A 29 0.72 -1.32 8.99
C LEU A 29 -0.02 -1.27 7.65
N TYR A 30 -0.71 -0.15 7.37
CA TYR A 30 -1.42 0.04 6.11
C TYR A 30 -0.45 0.11 4.93
N PHE A 31 0.63 0.87 5.06
CA PHE A 31 1.68 0.99 4.06
C PHE A 31 2.26 -0.38 3.71
N ARG A 32 2.65 -1.17 4.74
CA ARG A 32 3.16 -2.53 4.54
C ARG A 32 2.17 -3.41 3.78
N GLN A 33 0.88 -3.35 4.14
CA GLN A 33 -0.17 -4.10 3.45
C GLN A 33 -0.30 -3.70 1.97
N ARG A 34 -0.22 -2.40 1.66
CA ARG A 34 -0.28 -1.88 0.29
C ARG A 34 0.91 -2.33 -0.54
N VAL A 35 2.11 -2.33 0.02
CA VAL A 35 3.32 -2.83 -0.65
C VAL A 35 3.19 -4.33 -0.95
N ASP A 36 2.82 -5.15 0.05
CA ASP A 36 2.64 -6.60 -0.15
C ASP A 36 1.58 -6.90 -1.22
N ARG A 37 0.50 -6.11 -1.24
CA ARG A 37 -0.52 -6.22 -2.27
C ARG A 37 0.05 -5.89 -3.66
N GLY A 38 0.76 -4.78 -3.80
CA GLY A 38 1.36 -4.36 -5.07
C GLY A 38 2.35 -5.39 -5.61
N LEU A 39 3.16 -5.99 -4.73
CA LEU A 39 4.10 -7.06 -5.12
C LEU A 39 3.37 -8.31 -5.64
N ARG A 40 2.26 -8.70 -5.01
CA ARG A 40 1.42 -9.81 -5.51
C ARG A 40 0.77 -9.47 -6.85
N GLU A 41 0.20 -8.27 -6.98
CA GLU A 41 -0.41 -7.81 -8.24
C GLU A 41 0.62 -7.78 -9.38
N LEU A 42 1.85 -7.38 -9.10
CA LEU A 42 2.96 -7.44 -10.05
C LEU A 42 3.26 -8.88 -10.50
N GLN A 43 3.35 -9.83 -9.56
CA GLN A 43 3.57 -11.24 -9.87
C GLN A 43 2.43 -11.86 -10.68
N GLU A 44 1.20 -11.42 -10.43
CA GLU A 44 0.00 -11.85 -11.15
C GLU A 44 -0.18 -11.13 -12.51
N GLY A 45 0.76 -10.27 -12.91
CA GLY A 45 0.69 -9.53 -14.17
C GLY A 45 -0.39 -8.43 -14.19
N LYS A 46 -0.94 -8.06 -13.03
CA LYS A 46 -1.96 -7.00 -12.86
C LYS A 46 -1.32 -5.62 -12.90
N THR A 47 -0.58 -5.34 -13.96
CA THR A 47 0.12 -4.08 -14.19
C THR A 47 -0.43 -3.35 -15.40
N LEU A 48 -0.26 -2.04 -15.44
CA LEU A 48 -0.59 -1.22 -16.62
C LEU A 48 0.69 -0.81 -17.32
N SER A 49 0.68 -0.83 -18.65
CA SER A 49 1.73 -0.22 -19.46
C SER A 49 1.77 1.29 -19.26
N HIS A 50 2.92 1.90 -19.54
CA HIS A 50 3.09 3.34 -19.45
C HIS A 50 2.06 4.13 -20.29
N GLN A 51 1.65 3.60 -21.45
CA GLN A 51 0.63 4.22 -22.31
C GLN A 51 -0.78 4.13 -21.69
N GLU A 52 -1.11 3.02 -21.03
CA GLU A 52 -2.38 2.89 -20.31
C GLU A 52 -2.47 3.85 -19.12
N VAL A 53 -1.37 4.01 -18.38
CA VAL A 53 -1.28 4.99 -17.29
C VAL A 53 -1.49 6.41 -17.81
N LYS A 54 -0.83 6.81 -18.91
CA LYS A 54 -1.03 8.13 -19.55
C LYS A 54 -2.49 8.38 -19.92
N ARG A 55 -3.15 7.39 -20.53
CA ARG A 55 -4.57 7.48 -20.90
C ARG A 55 -5.48 7.62 -19.68
N SER A 56 -5.20 6.87 -18.61
CA SER A 56 -5.97 6.94 -17.36
C SER A 56 -5.82 8.30 -16.68
N LEU A 57 -4.58 8.81 -16.60
CA LEU A 57 -4.28 10.11 -16.00
C LEU A 57 -4.95 11.27 -16.76
N ALA A 58 -4.91 11.25 -18.11
CA ALA A 58 -5.56 12.27 -18.92
C ALA A 58 -7.08 12.34 -18.69
N LYS A 59 -7.75 11.18 -18.55
CA LYS A 59 -9.18 11.12 -18.19
C LYS A 59 -9.45 11.70 -16.81
N TRP A 60 -8.62 11.37 -15.83
CA TRP A 60 -8.77 11.88 -14.47
C TRP A 60 -8.62 13.40 -14.41
N LEU A 61 -7.61 13.97 -15.06
CA LEU A 61 -7.41 15.42 -15.13
C LEU A 61 -8.57 16.16 -15.80
N GLN A 62 -9.23 15.56 -16.79
CA GLN A 62 -10.44 16.12 -17.40
C GLN A 62 -11.67 16.05 -16.47
N SER A 63 -11.73 15.04 -15.58
CA SER A 63 -12.81 14.90 -14.60
C SER A 63 -12.63 15.76 -13.35
N ALA A 64 -11.39 16.07 -12.97
CA ALA A 64 -11.07 16.84 -11.77
C ALA A 64 -11.31 18.35 -11.90
N GLY A 65 -11.75 18.81 -13.09
CA GLY A 65 -12.07 20.21 -13.41
C GLY A 65 -13.57 20.52 -13.49
N ARG A 66 -14.43 19.69 -12.90
CA ARG A 66 -15.86 20.00 -12.69
C ARG A 66 -16.24 19.80 -11.24
#